data_AF-A0A167DMN6-F1
#
_entry.id   AF-A0A167DMN6-F1
#
_cell.length_a   1.000
_cell.length_b   1.000
_cell.length_c   1.000
_cell.angle_alpha   90.00
_cell.angle_beta   90.00
_cell.angle_gamma   90.00
#
_symmetry.space_group_name_H-M   'P 1'
#
loop_
_entity.id
_entity.type
_entity.pdbx_description
1 polymer ?
#
loop_
_entity_poly.entity_id
_entity_poly.type
_entity_poly.pdbx_seq_one_letter_code
_entity_poly.pdbx_strand_id
1 'polypeptide(L)'
;MRRLSGLSALLTALVLPVASVAELSRRDLQPLPLSVHDRYIVDSKNATVVMVGVNWAGHERTMIPEGLQYQSVEHIVKKIAETGFNSVRLTFASEMVDDIVEGGGDANLKTTLQNALGPENGTTVMKQIIKNNPGFNESTKRLEVWDAVAAELGRQKIYLHLDNHVSKAGWCCNPYDGNGWFGDTNFNTSNWVRSLSFMAEHGKAANWSSFSSMGLRNELRDPFSASPPPSLENTTWVTWKTRMVQGANAIHNANPDVLIFFSGRIFDFDISAPVQGKFGSEPEFNFSIAEFPFKNKFVFEQHQYDQGLVDDSCNNYRDILTAFGSNAMTISDNGTNRAPLVMSEWGHDQTDESGMYKNKFRGCLMNFMVEKQISWMVWVLGGSYYTREGVQDKDEPWALLDHNWSSYRGKASIEQLQRDMEKTYEAFNQSMPAAGKSPGNQPKNAASSISQHLPATVVLGTIAAVLIQMGFA
;
A
#
# COMPACT_ATOMS: atom_id res chain seq x y z
N MET A 1 -43.14 -16.42 69.21
CA MET A 1 -43.12 -17.39 68.09
C MET A 1 -44.07 -16.91 67.01
N ARG A 2 -43.61 -16.89 65.73
CA ARG A 2 -44.37 -16.73 64.47
C ARG A 2 -45.01 -15.34 64.23
N ARG A 3 -45.05 -14.73 63.04
CA ARG A 3 -44.40 -14.87 61.73
C ARG A 3 -44.89 -13.64 60.91
N LEU A 4 -43.99 -13.06 60.12
CA LEU A 4 -44.19 -12.44 58.78
C LEU A 4 -45.27 -11.37 58.55
N SER A 5 -44.81 -10.20 58.10
CA SER A 5 -45.27 -9.57 56.85
C SER A 5 -44.26 -8.51 56.40
N GLY A 6 -43.38 -8.89 55.47
CA GLY A 6 -42.46 -7.97 54.80
C GLY A 6 -43.14 -7.34 53.58
N LEU A 7 -43.05 -6.01 53.47
CA LEU A 7 -43.34 -5.28 52.24
C LEU A 7 -42.12 -5.37 51.31
N SER A 8 -42.25 -6.05 50.18
CA SER A 8 -41.35 -5.90 49.04
C SER A 8 -41.92 -4.82 48.11
N ALA A 9 -41.22 -3.69 48.01
CA ALA A 9 -41.42 -2.74 46.93
C ALA A 9 -40.79 -3.32 45.65
N LEU A 10 -41.60 -3.54 44.61
CA LEU A 10 -41.12 -3.83 43.26
C LEU A 10 -40.46 -2.56 42.68
N LEU A 11 -39.15 -2.57 42.54
CA LEU A 11 -38.45 -1.68 41.60
C LEU A 11 -38.48 -2.36 40.22
N THR A 12 -39.40 -1.94 39.35
CA THR A 12 -39.30 -2.23 37.91
C THR A 12 -38.19 -1.37 37.32
N ALA A 13 -36.99 -1.96 37.17
CA ALA A 13 -35.92 -1.38 36.39
C ALA A 13 -36.33 -1.38 34.91
N LEU A 14 -36.48 -0.19 34.33
CA LEU A 14 -36.65 0.01 32.89
C LEU A 14 -35.32 -0.36 32.22
N VAL A 15 -35.20 -1.59 31.71
CA VAL A 15 -34.08 -1.96 30.84
C VAL A 15 -34.34 -1.32 29.48
N LEU A 16 -33.76 -0.14 29.26
CA LEU A 16 -33.61 0.41 27.93
C LEU A 16 -32.80 -0.61 27.10
N PRO A 17 -33.20 -0.94 25.87
CA PRO A 17 -32.34 -1.72 25.01
C PRO A 17 -31.13 -0.83 24.72
N VAL A 18 -29.98 -1.17 25.32
CA VAL A 18 -28.69 -0.71 24.84
C VAL A 18 -28.67 -1.18 23.40
N ALA A 19 -28.83 -0.24 22.46
CA ALA A 19 -28.62 -0.51 21.06
C ALA A 19 -27.25 -1.20 20.97
N SER A 20 -27.27 -2.44 20.48
CA SER A 20 -26.06 -3.18 20.14
C SER A 20 -25.18 -2.25 19.34
N VAL A 21 -24.13 -1.73 19.96
CA VAL A 21 -22.96 -1.20 19.27
C VAL A 21 -22.44 -2.41 18.52
N ALA A 22 -22.95 -2.63 17.31
CA ALA A 22 -22.43 -3.64 16.41
C ALA A 22 -20.94 -3.33 16.33
N GLU A 23 -20.16 -4.27 16.86
CA GLU A 23 -18.70 -4.24 16.84
C GLU A 23 -18.30 -3.82 15.43
N LEU A 24 -17.72 -2.62 15.28
CA LEU A 24 -16.72 -2.47 14.24
C LEU A 24 -15.73 -3.57 14.58
N SER A 25 -15.71 -4.66 13.80
CA SER A 25 -14.68 -5.67 13.95
C SER A 25 -13.38 -4.89 13.93
N ARG A 26 -12.66 -4.91 15.06
CA ARG A 26 -11.39 -4.22 15.19
C ARG A 26 -10.54 -4.67 14.01
N ARG A 27 -10.10 -3.72 13.19
CA ARG A 27 -9.12 -4.03 12.14
C ARG A 27 -7.91 -4.60 12.86
N ASP A 28 -7.69 -5.90 12.71
CA ASP A 28 -6.55 -6.59 13.31
C ASP A 28 -5.55 -6.92 12.21
N LEU A 29 -4.29 -6.57 12.45
CA LEU A 29 -3.19 -6.99 11.59
C LEU A 29 -2.85 -8.43 11.93
N GLN A 30 -2.80 -9.32 10.94
CA GLN A 30 -2.33 -10.68 11.17
C GLN A 30 -0.87 -10.64 11.68
N PRO A 31 -0.49 -11.54 12.60
CA PRO A 31 0.77 -11.43 13.32
C PRO A 31 1.99 -11.63 12.42
N LEU A 32 2.98 -10.75 12.59
CA LEU A 32 4.31 -10.90 11.99
C LEU A 32 5.15 -11.95 12.76
N PRO A 33 6.28 -12.44 12.20
CA PRO A 33 6.72 -12.24 10.82
C PRO A 33 5.84 -12.97 9.80
N LEU A 34 5.75 -12.42 8.58
CA LEU A 34 5.16 -13.15 7.46
C LEU A 34 6.16 -14.17 6.89
N SER A 35 5.65 -15.22 6.26
CA SER A 35 6.44 -16.22 5.56
C SER A 35 5.70 -16.75 4.34
N VAL A 36 6.33 -17.67 3.62
CA VAL A 36 5.79 -18.27 2.40
C VAL A 36 5.57 -19.75 2.62
N HIS A 37 4.38 -20.21 2.23
CA HIS A 37 4.03 -21.63 2.19
C HIS A 37 3.37 -21.93 0.84
N ASP A 38 4.07 -22.72 0.01
CA ASP A 38 3.69 -23.00 -1.38
C ASP A 38 3.48 -21.69 -2.16
N ARG A 39 2.26 -21.43 -2.64
CA ARG A 39 1.92 -20.21 -3.39
C ARG A 39 1.39 -19.07 -2.53
N TYR A 40 1.30 -19.25 -1.21
CA TYR A 40 0.65 -18.28 -0.32
C TYR A 40 1.64 -17.56 0.59
N ILE A 41 1.39 -16.27 0.81
CA ILE A 41 1.92 -15.56 1.96
C ILE A 41 1.11 -15.97 3.18
N VAL A 42 1.77 -16.29 4.29
CA VAL A 42 1.13 -16.69 5.55
C VAL A 42 1.71 -15.91 6.72
N ASP A 43 0.88 -15.69 7.74
CA ASP A 43 1.28 -15.08 9.00
C ASP A 43 2.05 -16.07 9.90
N SER A 44 2.50 -15.60 11.08
CA SER A 44 3.23 -16.46 12.03
C SER A 44 2.37 -17.56 12.68
N LYS A 45 1.07 -17.60 12.39
CA LYS A 45 0.12 -18.67 12.77
C LYS A 45 -0.29 -19.54 11.58
N ASN A 46 0.39 -19.42 10.44
CA ASN A 46 0.12 -20.11 9.17
C ASN A 46 -1.24 -19.79 8.53
N ALA A 47 -1.90 -18.68 8.89
CA ALA A 47 -3.08 -18.23 8.17
C ALA A 47 -2.66 -17.42 6.94
N THR A 48 -3.33 -17.64 5.81
CA THR A 48 -3.07 -16.91 4.56
C THR A 48 -3.26 -15.40 4.76
N VAL A 49 -2.32 -14.62 4.24
CA VAL A 49 -2.39 -13.16 4.20
C VAL A 49 -2.58 -12.76 2.75
N VAL A 50 -3.67 -12.03 2.47
CA VAL A 50 -3.85 -11.34 1.19
C VAL A 50 -3.37 -9.90 1.37
N MET A 51 -2.41 -9.46 0.57
CA MET A 51 -1.95 -8.08 0.59
C MET A 51 -2.77 -7.29 -0.43
N VAL A 52 -3.65 -6.42 0.07
CA VAL A 52 -4.45 -5.49 -0.73
C VAL A 52 -4.01 -4.10 -0.34
N GLY A 53 -3.21 -3.47 -1.20
CA GLY A 53 -2.47 -2.28 -0.83
C GLY A 53 -2.51 -1.13 -1.81
N VAL A 54 -1.75 -0.10 -1.43
CA VAL A 54 -1.59 1.13 -2.19
C VAL A 54 -0.14 1.59 -2.13
N ASN A 55 0.34 2.19 -3.21
CA ASN A 55 1.65 2.82 -3.26
C ASN A 55 1.61 4.21 -2.64
N TRP A 56 2.62 4.56 -1.85
CA TRP A 56 2.83 5.91 -1.32
C TRP A 56 4.25 6.37 -1.68
N ALA A 57 4.32 7.43 -2.48
CA ALA A 57 5.58 8.01 -2.92
C ALA A 57 6.34 8.64 -1.73
N GLY A 58 7.62 8.30 -1.63
CA GLY A 58 8.59 8.87 -0.67
C GLY A 58 10.02 8.91 -1.22
N HIS A 59 10.23 8.47 -2.45
CA HIS A 59 11.52 8.41 -3.14
C HIS A 59 11.84 9.68 -3.95
N GLU A 60 10.89 10.62 -3.99
CA GLU A 60 11.03 11.88 -4.72
C GLU A 60 12.12 12.79 -4.13
N ARG A 61 12.38 13.93 -4.77
CA ARG A 61 13.50 14.83 -4.41
C ARG A 61 13.56 15.26 -2.94
N THR A 62 12.43 15.28 -2.23
CA THR A 62 12.39 15.59 -0.80
C THR A 62 12.79 14.40 0.09
N MET A 63 12.74 13.18 -0.44
CA MET A 63 13.02 11.90 0.23
C MET A 63 12.23 11.71 1.54
N ILE A 64 11.04 12.32 1.61
CA ILE A 64 10.06 12.12 2.66
C ILE A 64 8.72 11.78 2.00
N PRO A 65 7.82 11.04 2.67
CA PRO A 65 6.52 10.72 2.12
C PRO A 65 5.72 11.96 1.69
N GLU A 66 5.10 11.86 0.52
CA GLU A 66 4.34 12.94 -0.12
C GLU A 66 3.06 13.29 0.67
N GLY A 67 2.58 14.53 0.52
CA GLY A 67 1.27 14.98 1.03
C GLY A 67 1.25 15.60 2.43
N LEU A 68 2.38 15.58 3.16
CA LEU A 68 2.43 16.07 4.54
C LEU A 68 2.25 17.60 4.67
N GLN A 69 2.44 18.35 3.58
CA GLN A 69 2.11 19.77 3.50
C GLN A 69 0.60 20.04 3.55
N TYR A 70 -0.22 19.04 3.22
CA TYR A 70 -1.67 19.16 3.21
C TYR A 70 -2.34 18.46 4.39
N GLN A 71 -1.85 17.29 4.80
CA GLN A 71 -2.49 16.49 5.84
C GLN A 71 -1.49 15.95 6.86
N SER A 72 -1.99 15.57 8.05
CA SER A 72 -1.18 14.87 9.03
C SER A 72 -0.91 13.42 8.60
N VAL A 73 0.17 12.83 9.11
CA VAL A 73 0.46 11.40 8.94
C VAL A 73 -0.74 10.54 9.35
N GLU A 74 -1.36 10.86 10.50
CA GLU A 74 -2.55 10.17 11.00
C GLU A 74 -3.72 10.24 10.02
N HIS A 75 -3.98 11.40 9.43
CA HIS A 75 -5.07 11.56 8.47
C HIS A 75 -4.84 10.71 7.21
N ILE A 76 -3.63 10.76 6.64
CA ILE A 76 -3.31 10.00 5.42
C ILE A 76 -3.43 8.50 5.68
N VAL A 77 -2.84 8.00 6.77
CA VAL A 77 -2.95 6.57 7.14
C VAL A 77 -4.40 6.19 7.43
N LYS A 78 -5.19 7.10 8.01
CA LYS A 78 -6.63 6.90 8.21
C LYS A 78 -7.37 6.76 6.88
N LYS A 79 -7.06 7.55 5.86
CA LYS A 79 -7.64 7.40 4.51
C LYS A 79 -7.30 6.05 3.89
N ILE A 80 -6.06 5.58 4.05
CA ILE A 80 -5.65 4.23 3.61
C ILE A 80 -6.50 3.19 4.33
N ALA A 81 -6.67 3.34 5.65
CA ALA A 81 -7.45 2.41 6.44
C ALA A 81 -8.94 2.40 6.05
N GLU A 82 -9.56 3.57 5.95
CA GLU A 82 -10.96 3.80 5.53
C GLU A 82 -11.30 3.25 4.15
N THR A 83 -10.31 3.16 3.27
CA THR A 83 -10.49 2.58 1.94
C THR A 83 -10.57 1.05 2.00
N GLY A 84 -9.96 0.45 3.03
CA GLY A 84 -9.92 -0.99 3.28
C GLY A 84 -8.59 -1.65 2.92
N PHE A 85 -7.57 -0.88 2.55
CA PHE A 85 -6.23 -1.39 2.26
C PHE A 85 -5.60 -1.93 3.54
N ASN A 86 -4.91 -3.06 3.46
CA ASN A 86 -4.17 -3.65 4.58
C ASN A 86 -2.64 -3.52 4.46
N SER A 87 -2.12 -3.01 3.34
CA SER A 87 -0.69 -2.80 3.13
C SER A 87 -0.38 -1.49 2.40
N VAL A 88 0.80 -0.93 2.64
CA VAL A 88 1.36 0.22 1.92
C VAL A 88 2.72 -0.15 1.36
N ARG A 89 2.91 0.04 0.05
CA ARG A 89 4.23 0.05 -0.60
C ARG A 89 4.79 1.47 -0.54
N LEU A 90 5.70 1.69 0.40
CA LEU A 90 6.34 2.97 0.65
C LEU A 90 7.70 2.99 -0.06
N THR A 91 7.76 3.77 -1.12
CA THR A 91 8.91 3.84 -2.03
C THR A 91 10.01 4.75 -1.45
N PHE A 92 11.27 4.33 -1.46
CA PHE A 92 12.42 5.16 -1.02
C PHE A 92 13.52 5.23 -2.09
N ALA A 93 14.35 6.28 -2.00
CA ALA A 93 15.55 6.43 -2.82
C ALA A 93 16.81 5.98 -2.06
N SER A 94 17.72 5.29 -2.75
CA SER A 94 19.01 4.87 -2.15
C SER A 94 19.83 6.09 -1.69
N GLU A 95 19.71 7.21 -2.40
CA GLU A 95 20.33 8.51 -2.06
C GLU A 95 20.05 8.96 -0.63
N MET A 96 18.88 8.66 -0.07
CA MET A 96 18.58 9.01 1.33
C MET A 96 19.55 8.33 2.29
N VAL A 97 19.87 7.05 2.03
CA VAL A 97 20.83 6.30 2.85
C VAL A 97 22.26 6.76 2.55
N ASP A 98 22.56 7.08 1.30
CA ASP A 98 23.87 7.61 0.91
C ASP A 98 24.18 8.93 1.65
N ASP A 99 23.20 9.84 1.74
CA ASP A 99 23.30 11.08 2.53
C ASP A 99 23.59 10.79 4.01
N ILE A 100 22.91 9.79 4.59
CA ILE A 100 23.06 9.40 5.99
C ILE A 100 24.44 8.82 6.28
N VAL A 101 24.90 7.87 5.45
CA VAL A 101 26.10 7.08 5.73
C VAL A 101 27.38 7.76 5.25
N GLU A 102 27.32 8.46 4.10
CA GLU A 102 28.49 9.03 3.43
C GLU A 102 28.40 10.56 3.27
N GLY A 103 27.18 11.13 3.19
CA GLY A 103 26.93 12.55 2.92
C GLY A 103 27.00 13.50 4.13
N GLY A 104 27.44 13.03 5.30
CA GLY A 104 27.57 13.85 6.51
C GLY A 104 26.37 13.78 7.47
N GLY A 105 25.43 12.86 7.23
CA GLY A 105 24.34 12.52 8.14
C GLY A 105 22.96 12.86 7.58
N ASP A 106 21.92 12.41 8.29
CA ASP A 106 20.54 12.61 7.85
C ASP A 106 20.19 14.11 7.71
N ALA A 107 19.62 14.47 6.56
CA ALA A 107 19.13 15.81 6.31
C ALA A 107 17.88 16.10 7.17
N ASN A 108 17.73 17.35 7.62
CA ASN A 108 16.50 17.75 8.30
C ASN A 108 15.45 18.31 7.32
N LEU A 109 14.23 18.50 7.80
CA LEU A 109 13.09 19.04 7.05
C LEU A 109 13.45 20.35 6.35
N LYS A 110 14.14 21.26 7.04
CA LYS A 110 14.57 22.53 6.44
C LYS A 110 15.47 22.32 5.23
N THR A 111 16.57 21.59 5.41
CA THR A 111 17.56 21.36 4.35
C THR A 111 16.93 20.60 3.19
N THR A 112 16.18 19.53 3.46
CA THR A 112 15.62 18.71 2.39
C THR A 112 14.61 19.49 1.53
N LEU A 113 13.73 20.27 2.16
CA LEU A 113 12.70 21.03 1.45
C LEU A 113 13.31 22.24 0.72
N GLN A 114 14.28 22.93 1.32
CA GLN A 114 14.97 24.04 0.64
C GLN A 114 15.81 23.56 -0.55
N ASN A 115 16.43 22.37 -0.46
CA ASN A 115 17.17 21.79 -1.58
C ASN A 115 16.23 21.38 -2.72
N ALA A 116 15.08 20.78 -2.41
CA ALA A 116 14.13 20.29 -3.41
C ALA A 116 13.31 21.41 -4.07
N LEU A 117 12.92 22.44 -3.29
CA LEU A 117 11.94 23.46 -3.69
C LEU A 117 12.48 24.89 -3.73
N GLY A 118 13.73 25.10 -3.32
CA GLY A 118 14.34 26.41 -3.14
C GLY A 118 14.05 27.04 -1.76
N PRO A 119 14.80 28.09 -1.37
CA PRO A 119 14.74 28.65 -0.01
C PRO A 119 13.35 29.13 0.41
N GLU A 120 12.63 29.82 -0.48
CA GLU A 120 11.32 30.44 -0.17
C GLU A 120 10.19 29.40 -0.10
N ASN A 121 9.99 28.64 -1.17
CA ASN A 121 8.95 27.63 -1.24
C ASN A 121 9.22 26.47 -0.27
N GLY A 122 10.47 26.02 -0.15
CA GLY A 122 10.86 24.99 0.82
C GLY A 122 10.55 25.41 2.26
N THR A 123 10.79 26.67 2.63
CA THR A 123 10.43 27.19 3.96
C THR A 123 8.91 27.24 4.15
N THR A 124 8.15 27.58 3.11
CA THR A 124 6.68 27.62 3.16
C THR A 124 6.10 26.22 3.37
N VAL A 125 6.55 25.25 2.56
CA VAL A 125 6.12 23.84 2.65
C VAL A 125 6.53 23.23 4.00
N MET A 126 7.73 23.53 4.50
CA MET A 126 8.16 23.09 5.83
C MET A 126 7.20 23.56 6.93
N LYS A 127 6.78 24.84 6.89
CA LYS A 127 5.82 25.38 7.87
C LYS A 127 4.45 24.71 7.76
N GLN A 128 4.01 24.37 6.54
CA GLN A 128 2.77 23.62 6.33
C GLN A 128 2.86 22.21 6.93
N ILE A 129 3.97 21.49 6.69
CA ILE A 129 4.23 20.17 7.26
C ILE A 129 4.19 20.22 8.80
N ILE A 130 4.92 21.16 9.41
CA ILE A 130 4.97 21.33 10.88
C ILE A 130 3.59 21.69 11.44
N LYS A 131 2.83 22.54 10.74
CA LYS A 131 1.45 22.90 11.14
C LYS A 131 0.54 21.67 11.19
N ASN A 132 0.64 20.78 10.19
CA ASN A 132 -0.20 19.58 10.11
C ASN A 132 0.33 18.44 11.01
N ASN A 133 1.62 18.48 11.37
CA ASN A 133 2.29 17.47 12.18
C ASN A 133 3.04 18.16 13.33
N PRO A 134 2.35 18.59 14.41
CA PRO A 134 2.94 19.40 15.49
C PRO A 134 4.10 18.75 16.25
N GLY A 135 4.32 17.44 16.08
CA GLY A 135 5.48 16.73 16.60
C GLY A 135 6.78 16.98 15.81
N PHE A 136 6.70 17.57 14.62
CA PHE A 136 7.85 17.90 13.79
C PHE A 136 8.31 19.35 14.03
N ASN A 137 9.58 19.60 13.73
CA ASN A 137 10.18 20.92 13.72
C ASN A 137 11.22 21.02 12.58
N GLU A 138 11.83 22.20 12.40
CA GLU A 138 12.81 22.43 11.30
C GLU A 138 13.99 21.45 11.31
N SER A 139 14.35 20.93 12.49
CA SER A 139 15.47 20.02 12.71
C SER A 139 15.09 18.54 12.61
N THR A 140 13.80 18.21 12.50
CA THR A 140 13.33 16.83 12.30
C THR A 140 14.01 16.22 11.08
N LYS A 141 14.63 15.07 11.25
CA LYS A 141 15.39 14.35 10.22
C LYS A 141 14.47 13.61 9.26
N ARG A 142 14.92 13.30 8.04
CA ARG A 142 14.10 12.53 7.10
C ARG A 142 13.68 11.21 7.74
N LEU A 143 14.63 10.44 8.30
CA LEU A 143 14.34 9.13 8.89
C LEU A 143 13.36 9.22 10.07
N GLU A 144 13.35 10.32 10.83
CA GLU A 144 12.33 10.55 11.88
C GLU A 144 10.92 10.75 11.30
N VAL A 145 10.78 11.33 10.09
CA VAL A 145 9.50 11.40 9.38
C VAL A 145 9.05 9.99 8.94
N TRP A 146 9.99 9.17 8.44
CA TRP A 146 9.73 7.78 8.10
C TRP A 146 9.31 6.95 9.32
N ASP A 147 9.96 7.16 10.48
CA ASP A 147 9.60 6.53 11.75
C ASP A 147 8.17 6.90 12.19
N ALA A 148 7.78 8.17 12.06
CA ALA A 148 6.43 8.61 12.38
C ALA A 148 5.38 7.95 11.46
N VAL A 149 5.68 7.81 10.17
CA VAL A 149 4.81 7.12 9.20
C VAL A 149 4.70 5.62 9.51
N ALA A 150 5.82 4.95 9.76
CA ALA A 150 5.84 3.53 10.09
C ALA A 150 5.11 3.24 11.42
N ALA A 151 5.31 4.09 12.43
CA ALA A 151 4.61 3.99 13.70
C ALA A 151 3.08 4.13 13.53
N GLU A 152 2.66 5.08 12.69
CA GLU A 152 1.24 5.31 12.43
C GLU A 152 0.58 4.19 11.62
N LEU A 153 1.28 3.64 10.61
CA LEU A 153 0.85 2.43 9.91
C LEU A 153 0.68 1.26 10.89
N GLY A 154 1.61 1.07 11.82
CA GLY A 154 1.51 0.06 12.87
C GLY A 154 0.34 0.28 13.83
N ARG A 155 0.09 1.53 14.24
CA ARG A 155 -1.05 1.91 15.10
C ARG A 155 -2.38 1.60 14.43
N GLN A 156 -2.49 1.88 13.13
CA GLN A 156 -3.69 1.63 12.33
C GLN A 156 -3.72 0.25 11.67
N LYS A 157 -2.81 -0.66 12.06
CA LYS A 157 -2.82 -2.06 11.63
C LYS A 157 -2.72 -2.19 10.11
N ILE A 158 -1.69 -1.56 9.53
CA ILE A 158 -1.37 -1.59 8.12
C ILE A 158 0.06 -2.13 7.96
N TYR A 159 0.22 -3.16 7.12
CA TYR A 159 1.55 -3.67 6.76
C TYR A 159 2.35 -2.60 6.04
N LEU A 160 3.59 -2.42 6.47
CA LEU A 160 4.58 -1.61 5.76
C LEU A 160 5.40 -2.54 4.86
N HIS A 161 5.32 -2.30 3.55
CA HIS A 161 6.22 -2.82 2.55
C HIS A 161 7.14 -1.68 2.10
N LEU A 162 8.45 -1.81 2.24
CA LEU A 162 9.39 -0.86 1.66
C LEU A 162 9.74 -1.24 0.23
N ASP A 163 9.85 -0.27 -0.67
CA ASP A 163 10.34 -0.51 -2.02
C ASP A 163 11.55 0.38 -2.33
N ASN A 164 12.67 -0.23 -2.76
CA ASN A 164 13.79 0.53 -3.29
C ASN A 164 13.46 1.00 -4.72
N HIS A 165 12.96 2.23 -4.82
CA HIS A 165 12.32 2.69 -6.04
C HIS A 165 13.32 3.24 -7.05
N VAL A 166 14.25 4.07 -6.57
CA VAL A 166 15.29 4.70 -7.37
C VAL A 166 16.58 4.79 -6.58
N SER A 167 17.69 4.99 -7.28
CA SER A 167 18.98 5.24 -6.64
C SER A 167 19.16 6.72 -6.40
N LYS A 168 19.04 7.54 -7.45
CA LYS A 168 18.95 9.01 -7.35
C LYS A 168 17.51 9.44 -7.16
N ALA A 169 17.22 10.26 -6.16
CA ALA A 169 15.87 10.70 -5.82
C ALA A 169 15.22 11.51 -6.95
N GLY A 170 13.95 11.20 -7.25
CA GLY A 170 13.16 11.85 -8.29
C GLY A 170 12.23 10.90 -9.06
N TRP A 171 11.39 11.49 -9.91
CA TRP A 171 10.46 10.75 -10.77
C TRP A 171 11.16 9.83 -11.78
N CYS A 172 10.62 8.61 -11.91
CA CYS A 172 10.98 7.59 -12.88
C CYS A 172 9.72 7.24 -13.73
N CYS A 173 9.67 6.26 -14.62
CA CYS A 173 10.67 5.26 -14.96
C CYS A 173 10.79 5.24 -16.47
N ASN A 174 11.64 6.10 -17.01
CA ASN A 174 11.92 6.10 -18.44
C ASN A 174 13.29 5.45 -18.69
N PRO A 175 13.57 4.96 -19.92
CA PRO A 175 14.86 4.34 -20.22
C PRO A 175 16.10 5.24 -20.04
N TYR A 176 15.93 6.56 -19.89
CA TYR A 176 16.98 7.57 -19.89
C TYR A 176 17.28 8.17 -18.51
N ASP A 177 16.57 7.75 -17.45
CA ASP A 177 16.70 8.35 -16.12
C ASP A 177 17.94 7.89 -15.33
N GLY A 178 18.75 7.00 -15.91
CA GLY A 178 19.99 6.49 -15.33
C GLY A 178 19.78 5.53 -14.15
N ASN A 179 18.54 5.10 -13.88
CA ASN A 179 18.17 4.21 -12.78
C ASN A 179 17.77 2.80 -13.25
N GLY A 180 17.90 2.48 -14.53
CA GLY A 180 17.25 1.30 -15.13
C GLY A 180 17.88 -0.04 -14.76
N TRP A 181 19.21 -0.08 -14.65
CA TRP A 181 19.94 -1.33 -14.47
C TRP A 181 21.21 -1.19 -13.61
N PHE A 182 21.73 -2.31 -13.13
CA PHE A 182 22.91 -2.35 -12.28
C PHE A 182 24.12 -1.68 -12.96
N GLY A 183 24.71 -0.70 -12.27
CA GLY A 183 25.86 0.06 -12.78
C GLY A 183 25.51 1.18 -13.76
N ASP A 184 24.23 1.46 -13.99
CA ASP A 184 23.78 2.64 -14.74
C ASP A 184 24.19 3.95 -14.04
N THR A 185 24.04 5.07 -14.73
CA THR A 185 24.57 6.39 -14.40
C THR A 185 24.26 6.82 -12.97
N ASN A 186 23.05 6.54 -12.48
CA ASN A 186 22.62 6.83 -11.12
C ASN A 186 22.52 5.56 -10.24
N PHE A 187 22.69 4.36 -10.82
CA PHE A 187 22.50 3.09 -10.12
C PHE A 187 23.83 2.44 -9.76
N ASN A 188 24.47 2.95 -8.71
CA ASN A 188 25.61 2.28 -8.10
C ASN A 188 25.15 1.04 -7.30
N THR A 189 25.55 -0.16 -7.76
CA THR A 189 25.14 -1.44 -7.17
C THR A 189 25.57 -1.59 -5.70
N SER A 190 26.74 -1.08 -5.30
CA SER A 190 27.19 -1.17 -3.91
C SER A 190 26.37 -0.28 -2.97
N ASN A 191 26.05 0.94 -3.41
CA ASN A 191 25.19 1.85 -2.65
C ASN A 191 23.77 1.29 -2.53
N TRP A 192 23.25 0.70 -3.61
CA TRP A 192 21.97 -0.01 -3.57
C TRP A 192 21.96 -1.12 -2.51
N VAL A 193 22.92 -2.06 -2.54
CA VAL A 193 23.04 -3.13 -1.54
C VAL A 193 23.13 -2.57 -0.11
N ARG A 194 23.91 -1.51 0.11
CA ARG A 194 24.01 -0.82 1.39
C ARG A 194 22.65 -0.25 1.83
N SER A 195 21.93 0.41 0.93
CA SER A 195 20.62 0.99 1.22
C SER A 195 19.59 -0.06 1.62
N LEU A 196 19.61 -1.23 0.96
CA LEU A 196 18.75 -2.35 1.31
C LEU A 196 19.04 -2.85 2.73
N SER A 197 20.32 -3.11 3.03
CA SER A 197 20.74 -3.56 4.36
C SER A 197 20.41 -2.54 5.45
N PHE A 198 20.62 -1.25 5.18
CA PHE A 198 20.37 -0.17 6.14
C PHE A 198 18.88 -0.08 6.50
N MET A 199 18.01 -0.02 5.50
CA MET A 199 16.57 0.10 5.74
C MET A 199 15.98 -1.17 6.34
N ALA A 200 16.48 -2.34 5.97
CA ALA A 200 16.09 -3.61 6.59
C ALA A 200 16.46 -3.67 8.09
N GLU A 201 17.68 -3.23 8.44
CA GLU A 201 18.15 -3.17 9.83
C GLU A 201 17.36 -2.14 10.65
N HIS A 202 17.21 -0.92 10.13
CA HIS A 202 16.46 0.14 10.79
C HIS A 202 14.98 -0.22 10.98
N GLY A 203 14.39 -0.93 10.01
CA GLY A 203 12.99 -1.33 10.05
C GLY A 203 12.66 -2.51 10.97
N LYS A 204 13.63 -3.10 11.69
CA LYS A 204 13.35 -4.18 12.65
C LYS A 204 12.19 -3.83 13.58
N ALA A 205 11.49 -4.86 14.08
CA ALA A 205 10.24 -4.70 14.82
C ALA A 205 10.33 -3.78 16.06
N ALA A 206 11.52 -3.60 16.64
CA ALA A 206 11.78 -2.63 17.70
C ALA A 206 11.48 -1.18 17.27
N ASN A 207 11.65 -0.88 15.99
CA ASN A 207 11.39 0.42 15.39
C ASN A 207 10.03 0.39 14.68
N TRP A 208 9.81 -0.57 13.77
CA TRP A 208 8.63 -0.58 12.89
C TRP A 208 7.81 -1.86 13.05
N SER A 209 6.83 -1.81 13.96
CA SER A 209 6.02 -2.99 14.36
C SER A 209 5.16 -3.63 13.26
N SER A 210 4.94 -2.95 12.12
CA SER A 210 4.19 -3.49 10.98
C SER A 210 5.04 -3.71 9.73
N PHE A 211 6.37 -3.56 9.82
CA PHE A 211 7.28 -3.82 8.70
C PHE A 211 7.30 -5.31 8.36
N SER A 212 6.73 -5.66 7.21
CA SER A 212 6.44 -7.04 6.84
C SER A 212 7.27 -7.55 5.67
N SER A 213 7.72 -6.65 4.80
CA SER A 213 8.26 -7.02 3.50
C SER A 213 9.06 -5.89 2.87
N MET A 214 9.97 -6.24 1.95
CA MET A 214 10.75 -5.27 1.22
C MET A 214 10.99 -5.70 -0.24
N GLY A 215 10.75 -4.78 -1.19
CA GLY A 215 11.10 -4.89 -2.60
C GLY A 215 12.56 -4.56 -2.86
N LEU A 216 13.20 -5.40 -3.67
CA LEU A 216 14.62 -5.27 -3.98
C LEU A 216 14.92 -4.07 -4.87
N ARG A 217 14.13 -3.87 -5.92
CA ARG A 217 14.31 -2.80 -6.88
C ARG A 217 13.06 -2.63 -7.72
N ASN A 218 12.62 -1.39 -7.91
CA ASN A 218 11.55 -1.04 -8.83
C ASN A 218 12.02 -1.01 -10.30
N GLU A 219 11.21 -1.63 -11.15
CA GLU A 219 11.21 -1.54 -12.61
C GLU A 219 12.57 -1.72 -13.29
N LEU A 220 13.27 -2.81 -12.99
CA LEU A 220 14.51 -3.13 -13.69
C LEU A 220 14.26 -3.19 -15.21
N ARG A 221 15.03 -2.42 -15.96
CA ARG A 221 14.81 -2.18 -17.39
C ARG A 221 16.13 -1.92 -18.08
N ASP A 222 16.21 -2.33 -19.34
CA ASP A 222 17.37 -2.06 -20.17
C ASP A 222 17.49 -0.53 -20.34
N PRO A 223 18.61 0.08 -19.89
CA PRO A 223 18.77 1.52 -19.98
C PRO A 223 19.13 1.90 -21.41
N PHE A 224 18.66 3.06 -21.83
CA PHE A 224 19.02 3.64 -23.11
C PHE A 224 19.94 4.84 -22.90
N SER A 225 21.20 4.69 -23.30
CA SER A 225 22.18 5.78 -23.32
C SER A 225 23.02 5.71 -24.57
N ALA A 226 23.24 6.86 -25.22
CA ALA A 226 24.16 6.98 -26.35
C ALA A 226 25.62 6.72 -25.95
N SER A 227 25.94 6.84 -24.66
CA SER A 227 27.27 6.57 -24.11
C SER A 227 27.08 5.93 -22.73
N PRO A 228 26.87 4.60 -22.68
CA PRO A 228 26.66 3.90 -21.41
C PRO A 228 27.88 4.05 -20.50
N PRO A 229 27.68 4.20 -19.17
CA PRO A 229 28.80 4.32 -18.25
C PRO A 229 29.62 3.01 -18.23
N PRO A 230 30.94 3.05 -18.01
CA PRO A 230 31.77 1.85 -17.95
C PRO A 230 31.38 0.85 -16.85
N SER A 231 30.61 1.31 -15.86
CA SER A 231 30.07 0.50 -14.77
C SER A 231 28.83 -0.31 -15.17
N LEU A 232 28.18 0.02 -16.28
CA LEU A 232 26.92 -0.63 -16.68
C LEU A 232 27.16 -2.12 -16.95
N GLU A 233 26.45 -2.96 -16.20
CA GLU A 233 26.54 -4.41 -16.33
C GLU A 233 25.66 -4.92 -17.49
N ASN A 234 25.99 -6.10 -18.02
CA ASN A 234 25.20 -6.71 -19.09
C ASN A 234 23.74 -6.91 -18.66
N THR A 235 22.79 -6.57 -19.52
CA THR A 235 21.34 -6.73 -19.28
C THR A 235 20.89 -8.17 -19.54
N THR A 236 21.33 -9.08 -18.66
CA THR A 236 21.05 -10.52 -18.76
C THR A 236 20.35 -11.03 -17.50
N TRP A 237 19.64 -12.15 -17.61
CA TRP A 237 19.10 -12.87 -16.47
C TRP A 237 20.19 -13.38 -15.53
N VAL A 238 21.38 -13.72 -16.03
CA VAL A 238 22.55 -14.05 -15.20
C VAL A 238 22.95 -12.88 -14.30
N THR A 239 23.03 -11.66 -14.84
CA THR A 239 23.29 -10.45 -14.04
C THR A 239 22.16 -10.21 -13.05
N TRP A 240 20.90 -10.31 -13.50
CA TRP A 240 19.72 -10.21 -12.62
C TRP A 240 19.83 -11.16 -11.44
N LYS A 241 20.07 -12.46 -11.67
CA LYS A 241 20.22 -13.45 -10.59
C LYS A 241 21.33 -13.05 -9.65
N THR A 242 22.50 -12.70 -10.18
CA THR A 242 23.68 -12.37 -9.37
C THR A 242 23.37 -11.20 -8.42
N ARG A 243 22.78 -10.12 -8.94
CA ARG A 243 22.52 -8.90 -8.17
C ARG A 243 21.29 -9.00 -7.29
N MET A 244 20.21 -9.58 -7.76
CA MET A 244 18.99 -9.78 -6.94
C MET A 244 19.25 -10.72 -5.76
N VAL A 245 20.03 -11.80 -5.95
CA VAL A 245 20.46 -12.66 -4.84
C VAL A 245 21.41 -11.91 -3.89
N GLN A 246 22.29 -11.05 -4.40
CA GLN A 246 23.15 -10.20 -3.56
C GLN A 246 22.31 -9.27 -2.67
N GLY A 247 21.34 -8.55 -3.24
CA GLY A 247 20.45 -7.66 -2.50
C GLY A 247 19.57 -8.42 -1.49
N ALA A 248 19.04 -9.58 -1.87
CA ALA A 248 18.23 -10.41 -0.98
C ALA A 248 19.03 -10.95 0.20
N ASN A 249 20.27 -11.36 -0.01
CA ASN A 249 21.16 -11.74 1.10
C ASN A 249 21.43 -10.56 2.03
N ALA A 250 21.58 -9.35 1.52
CA ALA A 250 21.78 -8.16 2.36
C ALA A 250 20.56 -7.86 3.25
N ILE A 251 19.34 -7.92 2.67
CA ILE A 251 18.10 -7.79 3.44
C ILE A 251 17.98 -8.92 4.47
N HIS A 252 18.13 -10.18 4.04
CA HIS A 252 17.92 -11.34 4.90
C HIS A 252 18.91 -11.39 6.08
N ASN A 253 20.18 -11.02 5.86
CA ASN A 253 21.19 -10.97 6.90
C ASN A 253 20.93 -9.85 7.92
N ALA A 254 20.44 -8.69 7.47
CA ALA A 254 20.08 -7.59 8.34
C ALA A 254 18.78 -7.92 9.11
N ASN A 255 17.75 -8.38 8.42
CA ASN A 255 16.42 -8.62 8.96
C ASN A 255 15.79 -9.89 8.36
N PRO A 256 15.91 -11.05 9.01
CA PRO A 256 15.36 -12.31 8.51
C PRO A 256 13.84 -12.42 8.64
N ASP A 257 13.19 -11.46 9.32
CA ASP A 257 11.76 -11.51 9.61
C ASP A 257 10.88 -11.06 8.44
N VAL A 258 11.40 -10.25 7.52
CA VAL A 258 10.63 -9.70 6.40
C VAL A 258 10.62 -10.59 5.15
N LEU A 259 9.54 -10.50 4.38
CA LEU A 259 9.49 -11.04 3.02
C LEU A 259 10.39 -10.22 2.09
N ILE A 260 10.89 -10.84 1.03
CA ILE A 260 11.75 -10.21 0.03
C ILE A 260 11.07 -10.36 -1.33
N PHE A 261 10.71 -9.24 -1.92
CA PHE A 261 10.03 -9.18 -3.21
C PHE A 261 11.08 -9.06 -4.33
N PHE A 262 10.97 -9.96 -5.31
CA PHE A 262 11.84 -10.08 -6.46
C PHE A 262 11.08 -9.63 -7.71
N SER A 263 11.40 -8.42 -8.15
CA SER A 263 10.87 -7.85 -9.38
C SER A 263 11.55 -8.43 -10.63
N GLY A 264 10.92 -8.19 -11.78
CA GLY A 264 11.30 -8.73 -13.07
C GLY A 264 12.21 -7.81 -13.90
N ARG A 265 12.36 -8.17 -15.17
CA ARG A 265 12.90 -7.28 -16.21
C ARG A 265 11.76 -6.61 -16.95
N ILE A 266 12.10 -5.65 -17.82
CA ILE A 266 11.14 -4.95 -18.68
C ILE A 266 10.10 -4.21 -17.81
N PHE A 267 10.57 -3.33 -16.93
CA PHE A 267 9.69 -2.57 -16.04
C PHE A 267 8.86 -3.48 -15.13
N ASP A 268 9.50 -4.52 -14.58
CA ASP A 268 8.87 -5.57 -13.76
C ASP A 268 7.74 -6.35 -14.44
N PHE A 269 7.62 -6.24 -15.77
CA PHE A 269 6.62 -6.99 -16.53
C PHE A 269 7.00 -8.46 -16.67
N ASP A 270 8.27 -8.76 -16.93
CA ASP A 270 8.77 -10.09 -17.22
C ASP A 270 9.45 -10.71 -15.99
N ILE A 271 8.87 -11.79 -15.45
CA ILE A 271 9.49 -12.66 -14.45
C ILE A 271 9.61 -14.11 -14.97
N SER A 272 9.45 -14.33 -16.27
CA SER A 272 9.35 -15.67 -16.86
C SER A 272 10.58 -16.53 -16.59
N ALA A 273 11.79 -15.99 -16.76
CA ALA A 273 13.03 -16.73 -16.54
C ALA A 273 13.16 -17.25 -15.09
N PRO A 274 13.05 -16.42 -14.03
CA PRO A 274 13.14 -16.93 -12.67
C PRO A 274 11.96 -17.83 -12.30
N VAL A 275 10.75 -17.63 -12.85
CA VAL A 275 9.62 -18.57 -12.66
C VAL A 275 9.91 -19.93 -13.29
N GLN A 276 10.48 -19.96 -14.50
CA GLN A 276 10.86 -21.19 -15.19
C GLN A 276 12.13 -21.84 -14.61
N GLY A 277 12.92 -21.09 -13.84
CA GLY A 277 14.22 -21.50 -13.31
C GLY A 277 15.34 -21.56 -14.36
N LYS A 278 15.03 -21.28 -15.63
CA LYS A 278 15.93 -21.36 -16.78
C LYS A 278 15.50 -20.37 -17.86
N PHE A 279 16.41 -20.03 -18.77
CA PHE A 279 16.08 -19.18 -19.91
C PHE A 279 16.80 -19.66 -21.18
N GLY A 280 16.05 -19.87 -22.27
CA GLY A 280 16.58 -20.54 -23.46
C GLY A 280 17.73 -19.80 -24.15
N SER A 281 17.72 -18.46 -24.09
CA SER A 281 18.77 -17.61 -24.68
C SER A 281 19.98 -17.41 -23.75
N GLU A 282 19.91 -17.88 -22.51
CA GLU A 282 20.99 -17.80 -21.51
C GLU A 282 21.13 -19.17 -20.82
N PRO A 283 21.72 -20.18 -21.49
CA PRO A 283 21.78 -21.56 -20.98
C PRO A 283 22.51 -21.71 -19.63
N GLU A 284 23.34 -20.75 -19.26
CA GLU A 284 24.03 -20.66 -17.97
C GLU A 284 23.12 -20.15 -16.84
N PHE A 285 21.96 -19.58 -17.16
CA PHE A 285 20.97 -19.15 -16.18
C PHE A 285 20.25 -20.37 -15.60
N ASN A 286 20.52 -20.64 -14.33
CA ASN A 286 19.77 -21.57 -13.48
C ASN A 286 19.35 -20.85 -12.21
N PHE A 287 18.08 -20.92 -11.83
CA PHE A 287 17.55 -20.27 -10.64
C PHE A 287 16.63 -21.23 -9.90
N SER A 288 16.92 -21.51 -8.64
CA SER A 288 16.13 -22.41 -7.80
C SER A 288 15.92 -21.77 -6.44
N ILE A 289 14.67 -21.38 -6.15
CA ILE A 289 14.32 -20.73 -4.88
C ILE A 289 14.69 -21.62 -3.70
N ALA A 290 14.56 -22.94 -3.86
CA ALA A 290 14.81 -23.93 -2.81
C ALA A 290 16.26 -23.93 -2.28
N GLU A 291 17.20 -23.38 -3.04
CA GLU A 291 18.63 -23.29 -2.70
C GLU A 291 18.96 -22.09 -1.81
N PHE A 292 18.08 -21.10 -1.70
CA PHE A 292 18.37 -19.87 -0.96
C PHE A 292 18.00 -19.96 0.53
N PRO A 293 18.75 -19.28 1.43
CA PRO A 293 18.43 -19.23 2.86
C PRO A 293 17.08 -18.55 3.13
N PHE A 294 16.70 -17.59 2.28
CA PHE A 294 15.46 -16.82 2.36
C PHE A 294 14.28 -17.46 1.58
N LYS A 295 14.33 -18.74 1.22
CA LYS A 295 13.28 -19.39 0.40
C LYS A 295 11.86 -19.25 0.96
N ASN A 296 11.71 -19.31 2.29
CA ASN A 296 10.40 -19.12 2.96
C ASN A 296 10.02 -17.64 3.13
N LYS A 297 10.75 -16.73 2.49
CA LYS A 297 10.52 -15.28 2.47
C LYS A 297 10.38 -14.73 1.05
N PHE A 298 10.58 -15.57 0.03
CA PHE A 298 10.64 -15.17 -1.37
C PHE A 298 9.25 -14.89 -1.95
N VAL A 299 9.05 -13.73 -2.56
CA VAL A 299 7.82 -13.35 -3.26
C VAL A 299 8.17 -12.80 -4.64
N PHE A 300 7.46 -13.23 -5.68
CA PHE A 300 7.56 -12.60 -6.99
C PHE A 300 6.79 -11.29 -7.04
N GLU A 301 7.32 -10.32 -7.78
CA GLU A 301 6.75 -9.00 -7.97
C GLU A 301 6.59 -8.70 -9.47
N GLN A 302 5.41 -8.22 -9.88
CA GLN A 302 5.15 -7.74 -11.24
C GLN A 302 4.38 -6.43 -11.26
N HIS A 303 4.60 -5.65 -12.30
CA HIS A 303 3.86 -4.42 -12.60
C HIS A 303 3.01 -4.59 -13.85
N GLN A 304 1.83 -3.95 -13.88
CA GLN A 304 0.93 -3.96 -15.03
C GLN A 304 0.28 -2.60 -15.25
N TYR A 305 0.46 -2.07 -16.45
CA TYR A 305 -0.23 -0.87 -16.93
C TYR A 305 -0.87 -1.15 -18.29
N ASP A 306 -1.80 -0.28 -18.70
CA ASP A 306 -2.46 -0.44 -20.00
C ASP A 306 -1.48 -0.15 -21.15
N GLN A 307 -0.92 -1.23 -21.72
CA GLN A 307 -0.01 -1.20 -22.86
C GLN A 307 -0.77 -1.39 -24.19
N GLY A 308 -2.11 -1.34 -24.20
CA GLY A 308 -2.91 -1.61 -25.39
C GLY A 308 -2.90 -3.08 -25.82
N LEU A 309 -2.58 -4.00 -24.89
CA LEU A 309 -2.47 -5.44 -25.15
C LEU A 309 -3.78 -6.21 -24.88
N VAL A 310 -4.84 -5.51 -24.47
CA VAL A 310 -6.06 -6.13 -23.94
C VAL A 310 -7.08 -6.33 -25.05
N ASP A 311 -7.43 -7.59 -25.29
CA ASP A 311 -8.51 -7.98 -26.20
C ASP A 311 -9.88 -7.98 -25.51
N ASP A 312 -10.96 -7.94 -26.30
CA ASP A 312 -12.34 -7.89 -25.79
C ASP A 312 -12.71 -9.08 -24.89
N SER A 313 -12.08 -10.24 -25.13
CA SER A 313 -12.33 -11.46 -24.37
C SER A 313 -11.36 -11.67 -23.20
N CYS A 314 -10.39 -10.77 -23.03
CA CYS A 314 -9.26 -10.87 -22.12
C CYS A 314 -8.33 -12.09 -22.34
N ASN A 315 -8.57 -12.93 -23.35
CA ASN A 315 -7.87 -14.22 -23.49
C ASN A 315 -6.40 -14.03 -23.88
N ASN A 316 -6.14 -13.20 -24.89
CA ASN A 316 -4.77 -12.94 -25.34
C ASN A 316 -3.99 -12.23 -24.24
N TYR A 317 -4.62 -11.30 -23.53
CA TYR A 317 -3.98 -10.62 -22.41
C TYR A 317 -3.55 -11.60 -21.31
N ARG A 318 -4.40 -12.59 -20.99
CA ARG A 318 -4.08 -13.63 -19.99
C ARG A 318 -2.97 -14.58 -20.45
N ASP A 319 -2.94 -14.90 -21.74
CA ASP A 319 -1.86 -15.70 -22.33
C ASP A 319 -0.53 -14.94 -22.28
N ILE A 320 -0.55 -13.62 -22.54
CA ILE A 320 0.61 -12.74 -22.37
C ILE A 320 1.08 -12.75 -20.91
N LEU A 321 0.20 -12.45 -19.94
CA LEU A 321 0.55 -12.48 -18.51
C LEU A 321 1.20 -13.83 -18.12
N THR A 322 0.63 -14.94 -18.58
CA THR A 322 1.15 -16.29 -18.33
C THR A 322 2.53 -16.49 -18.96
N ALA A 323 2.73 -16.06 -20.21
CA ALA A 323 4.01 -16.15 -20.91
C ALA A 323 5.11 -15.35 -20.21
N PHE A 324 4.75 -14.23 -19.57
CA PHE A 324 5.65 -13.37 -18.80
C PHE A 324 5.76 -13.75 -17.31
N GLY A 325 5.23 -14.92 -16.93
CA GLY A 325 5.48 -15.55 -15.63
C GLY A 325 4.40 -15.31 -14.57
N SER A 326 3.26 -14.71 -14.90
CA SER A 326 2.14 -14.56 -13.96
C SER A 326 1.47 -15.89 -13.56
N ASN A 327 1.95 -17.03 -14.11
CA ASN A 327 1.60 -18.37 -13.64
C ASN A 327 2.47 -18.87 -12.47
N ALA A 328 3.36 -18.04 -11.90
CA ALA A 328 4.26 -18.36 -10.79
C ALA A 328 3.59 -19.08 -9.61
N MET A 329 2.33 -18.77 -9.32
CA MET A 329 1.57 -19.38 -8.22
C MET A 329 1.03 -20.78 -8.53
N THR A 330 1.08 -21.20 -9.79
CA THR A 330 0.42 -22.42 -10.28
C THR A 330 1.31 -23.35 -11.10
N ILE A 331 2.50 -22.89 -11.50
CA ILE A 331 3.45 -23.68 -12.28
C ILE A 331 3.92 -24.91 -11.49
N SER A 332 3.97 -26.09 -12.11
CA SER A 332 4.31 -27.37 -11.45
C SER A 332 5.36 -28.19 -12.17
N ASP A 333 5.93 -27.68 -13.26
CA ASP A 333 6.88 -28.42 -14.06
C ASP A 333 8.19 -28.61 -13.28
N ASN A 334 8.88 -29.73 -13.51
CA ASN A 334 10.13 -30.01 -12.81
C ASN A 334 11.19 -28.92 -13.10
N GLY A 335 11.81 -28.40 -12.04
CA GLY A 335 12.79 -27.31 -12.11
C GLY A 335 12.20 -25.90 -12.16
N THR A 336 10.87 -25.75 -12.16
CA THR A 336 10.22 -24.45 -12.05
C THR A 336 10.10 -23.97 -10.61
N ASN A 337 9.95 -22.66 -10.45
CA ASN A 337 9.86 -22.00 -9.16
C ASN A 337 8.43 -21.56 -8.91
N ARG A 338 7.74 -22.29 -8.03
CA ARG A 338 6.44 -21.89 -7.50
C ARG A 338 6.62 -21.05 -6.24
N ALA A 339 6.02 -19.87 -6.23
CA ALA A 339 6.01 -18.95 -5.10
C ALA A 339 4.81 -17.99 -5.20
N PRO A 340 4.48 -17.24 -4.12
CA PRO A 340 3.50 -16.18 -4.19
C PRO A 340 3.91 -15.10 -5.19
N LEU A 341 2.91 -14.51 -5.87
CA LEU A 341 3.06 -13.35 -6.73
C LEU A 341 2.24 -12.20 -6.16
N VAL A 342 2.83 -11.01 -6.16
CA VAL A 342 2.15 -9.76 -5.86
C VAL A 342 2.23 -8.83 -7.07
N MET A 343 1.09 -8.31 -7.51
CA MET A 343 1.01 -7.24 -8.49
C MET A 343 1.20 -5.89 -7.78
N SER A 344 2.44 -5.47 -7.57
CA SER A 344 2.77 -4.35 -6.67
C SER A 344 2.53 -2.97 -7.29
N GLU A 345 2.37 -2.90 -8.61
CA GLU A 345 1.87 -1.72 -9.29
C GLU A 345 0.91 -2.06 -10.41
N TRP A 346 -0.22 -1.36 -10.39
CA TRP A 346 -1.13 -1.22 -11.49
C TRP A 346 -2.01 0.00 -11.23
N GLY A 347 -2.54 0.62 -12.27
CA GLY A 347 -3.35 1.81 -12.07
C GLY A 347 -3.88 2.40 -13.36
N HIS A 348 -4.60 3.50 -13.18
CA HIS A 348 -5.16 4.33 -14.23
C HIS A 348 -5.54 5.69 -13.63
N ASP A 349 -5.92 6.64 -14.48
CA ASP A 349 -6.53 7.91 -14.07
C ASP A 349 -7.75 7.67 -13.14
N GLN A 350 -7.77 8.31 -11.98
CA GLN A 350 -8.76 8.11 -10.92
C GLN A 350 -9.89 9.14 -10.95
N THR A 351 -9.87 10.10 -11.86
CA THR A 351 -10.99 11.03 -12.08
C THR A 351 -12.21 10.29 -12.62
N ASP A 352 -13.40 10.66 -12.16
CA ASP A 352 -14.63 10.04 -12.65
C ASP A 352 -14.89 10.41 -14.13
N GLU A 353 -14.44 11.59 -14.54
CA GLU A 353 -14.53 12.14 -15.90
C GLU A 353 -13.74 11.32 -16.91
N SER A 354 -12.58 10.76 -16.53
CA SER A 354 -11.80 9.89 -17.41
C SER A 354 -12.54 8.60 -17.79
N GLY A 355 -13.45 8.14 -16.92
CA GLY A 355 -14.12 6.85 -17.07
C GLY A 355 -13.20 5.63 -17.02
N MET A 356 -11.91 5.79 -16.67
CA MET A 356 -10.91 4.73 -16.72
C MET A 356 -11.15 3.59 -15.73
N TYR A 357 -11.90 3.82 -14.66
CA TYR A 357 -12.38 2.76 -13.76
C TYR A 357 -13.30 1.73 -14.45
N LYS A 358 -13.79 2.02 -15.66
CA LYS A 358 -14.54 1.09 -16.53
C LYS A 358 -13.68 0.50 -17.66
N ASN A 359 -12.40 0.88 -17.76
CA ASN A 359 -11.52 0.43 -18.84
C ASN A 359 -11.38 -1.11 -18.79
N LYS A 360 -11.36 -1.73 -19.98
CA LYS A 360 -11.19 -3.17 -20.18
C LYS A 360 -9.91 -3.70 -19.54
N PHE A 361 -8.80 -2.97 -19.62
CA PHE A 361 -7.54 -3.33 -18.97
C PHE A 361 -7.73 -3.64 -17.49
N ARG A 362 -8.27 -2.68 -16.74
CA ARG A 362 -8.53 -2.85 -15.31
C ARG A 362 -9.54 -3.97 -15.03
N GLY A 363 -10.55 -4.15 -15.89
CA GLY A 363 -11.49 -5.26 -15.79
C GLY A 363 -10.82 -6.63 -15.94
N CYS A 364 -10.08 -6.82 -17.03
CA CYS A 364 -9.39 -8.06 -17.35
C CYS A 364 -8.30 -8.40 -16.34
N LEU A 365 -7.46 -7.42 -15.96
CA LEU A 365 -6.40 -7.61 -14.97
C LEU A 365 -6.99 -7.99 -13.61
N MET A 366 -8.01 -7.27 -13.13
CA MET A 366 -8.63 -7.58 -11.85
C MET A 366 -9.29 -8.96 -11.84
N ASN A 367 -9.99 -9.34 -12.91
CA ASN A 367 -10.56 -10.68 -13.02
C ASN A 367 -9.48 -11.77 -12.98
N PHE A 368 -8.34 -11.54 -13.65
CA PHE A 368 -7.19 -12.45 -13.59
C PHE A 368 -6.62 -12.55 -12.17
N MET A 369 -6.39 -11.42 -11.50
CA MET A 369 -5.84 -11.40 -10.13
C MET A 369 -6.77 -12.08 -9.12
N VAL A 370 -8.07 -11.80 -9.19
CA VAL A 370 -9.08 -12.44 -8.32
C VAL A 370 -9.14 -13.96 -8.57
N GLU A 371 -9.19 -14.40 -9.82
CA GLU A 371 -9.24 -15.84 -10.16
C GLU A 371 -7.98 -16.58 -9.70
N LYS A 372 -6.80 -15.96 -9.87
CA LYS A 372 -5.52 -16.55 -9.47
C LYS A 372 -5.18 -16.36 -8.00
N GLN A 373 -6.01 -15.63 -7.25
CA GLN A 373 -5.73 -15.23 -5.87
C GLN A 373 -4.38 -14.52 -5.76
N ILE A 374 -4.15 -13.52 -6.61
CA ILE A 374 -2.95 -12.68 -6.60
C ILE A 374 -3.22 -11.47 -5.69
N SER A 375 -2.31 -11.24 -4.75
CA SER A 375 -2.29 -10.02 -3.94
C SER A 375 -1.84 -8.83 -4.81
N TRP A 376 -2.25 -7.61 -4.46
CA TRP A 376 -1.98 -6.45 -5.33
C TRP A 376 -1.87 -5.14 -4.57
N MET A 377 -1.19 -4.17 -5.18
CA MET A 377 -1.07 -2.81 -4.70
C MET A 377 -1.29 -1.81 -5.84
N VAL A 378 -2.21 -0.86 -5.66
CA VAL A 378 -2.57 0.11 -6.71
C VAL A 378 -1.61 1.31 -6.68
N TRP A 379 -1.21 1.79 -7.85
CA TRP A 379 -0.52 3.05 -8.04
C TRP A 379 -1.54 4.15 -8.37
N VAL A 380 -1.75 5.18 -7.53
CA VAL A 380 -1.03 5.56 -6.30
C VAL A 380 -1.98 6.20 -5.27
N LEU A 381 -1.63 6.21 -3.99
CA LEU A 381 -2.44 6.84 -2.94
C LEU A 381 -2.71 8.31 -3.20
N GLY A 382 -1.69 9.06 -3.65
CA GLY A 382 -1.50 10.48 -3.35
C GLY A 382 -2.53 11.48 -3.87
N GLY A 383 -2.07 12.60 -4.41
CA GLY A 383 -2.97 13.64 -4.94
C GLY A 383 -2.20 14.75 -5.63
N SER A 384 -1.04 15.06 -5.05
CA SER A 384 -0.05 16.00 -5.54
C SER A 384 1.34 15.59 -5.07
N TYR A 385 2.38 16.14 -5.70
CA TYR A 385 3.78 15.96 -5.29
C TYR A 385 4.35 17.30 -4.82
N TYR A 386 5.26 17.30 -3.84
CA TYR A 386 6.04 18.49 -3.50
C TYR A 386 6.71 19.07 -4.75
N THR A 387 7.29 18.19 -5.58
CA THR A 387 7.77 18.51 -6.93
C THR A 387 7.83 17.25 -7.77
N ARG A 388 7.45 17.34 -9.04
CA ARG A 388 7.59 16.25 -10.01
C ARG A 388 7.93 16.81 -11.37
N GLU A 389 8.98 16.27 -11.99
CA GLU A 389 9.48 16.69 -13.31
C GLU A 389 9.71 18.21 -13.43
N GLY A 390 10.16 18.84 -12.34
CA GLY A 390 10.45 20.27 -12.29
C GLY A 390 9.24 21.18 -12.00
N VAL A 391 8.04 20.61 -11.87
CA VAL A 391 6.83 21.34 -11.48
C VAL A 391 6.57 21.12 -9.99
N GLN A 392 6.61 22.19 -9.19
CA GLN A 392 6.25 22.14 -7.77
C GLN A 392 4.73 22.02 -7.61
N ASP A 393 4.30 21.30 -6.58
CA ASP A 393 2.88 21.11 -6.26
C ASP A 393 2.07 20.55 -7.46
N LYS A 394 2.67 19.59 -8.19
CA LYS A 394 2.07 19.02 -9.41
C LYS A 394 0.91 18.10 -9.02
N ASP A 395 -0.28 18.38 -9.56
CA ASP A 395 -1.46 17.51 -9.41
C ASP A 395 -1.27 16.15 -10.10
N GLU A 396 -1.80 15.09 -9.46
CA GLU A 396 -1.71 13.71 -9.96
C GLU A 396 -3.10 13.12 -10.22
N PRO A 397 -3.58 13.11 -11.48
CA PRO A 397 -4.88 12.52 -11.80
C PRO A 397 -4.93 11.00 -11.59
N TRP A 398 -3.79 10.29 -11.57
CA TRP A 398 -3.73 8.86 -11.26
C TRP A 398 -3.86 8.54 -9.78
N ALA A 399 -3.90 9.56 -8.91
CA ALA A 399 -3.92 9.34 -7.49
C ALA A 399 -5.34 9.20 -6.92
N LEU A 400 -5.48 8.37 -5.90
CA LEU A 400 -6.77 8.10 -5.26
C LEU A 400 -7.35 9.32 -4.54
N LEU A 401 -6.51 10.20 -3.98
CA LEU A 401 -6.96 11.40 -3.27
C LEU A 401 -6.90 12.65 -4.15
N ASP A 402 -7.68 13.64 -3.75
CA ASP A 402 -7.65 14.97 -4.34
C ASP A 402 -6.29 15.66 -4.11
N HIS A 403 -6.09 16.79 -4.78
CA HIS A 403 -4.86 17.58 -4.71
C HIS A 403 -4.37 17.86 -3.27
N ASN A 404 -5.31 18.08 -2.34
CA ASN A 404 -5.05 18.43 -0.95
C ASN A 404 -5.06 17.20 -0.03
N TRP A 405 -5.04 15.99 -0.59
CA TRP A 405 -5.04 14.71 0.12
C TRP A 405 -6.22 14.54 1.10
N SER A 406 -7.31 15.31 0.91
CA SER A 406 -8.36 15.47 1.92
C SER A 406 -9.55 14.52 1.69
N SER A 407 -9.86 14.26 0.42
CA SER A 407 -10.97 13.43 -0.03
C SER A 407 -10.55 12.57 -1.22
N TYR A 408 -11.39 11.61 -1.61
CA TYR A 408 -11.16 10.83 -2.82
C TYR A 408 -11.37 11.69 -4.07
N ARG A 409 -10.49 11.51 -5.07
CA ARG A 409 -10.53 12.24 -6.34
C ARG A 409 -11.74 11.90 -7.19
N GLY A 410 -12.04 10.61 -7.34
CA GLY A 410 -13.20 10.10 -8.08
C GLY A 410 -14.08 9.26 -7.17
N LYS A 411 -15.37 9.60 -7.09
CA LYS A 411 -16.33 8.87 -6.26
C LYS A 411 -16.67 7.52 -6.90
N ALA A 412 -16.97 7.50 -8.19
CA ALA A 412 -17.27 6.27 -8.90
C ALA A 412 -16.01 5.38 -9.02
N SER A 413 -14.83 5.99 -9.21
CA SER A 413 -13.56 5.26 -9.24
C SER A 413 -13.28 4.55 -7.91
N ILE A 414 -13.34 5.25 -6.77
CA ILE A 414 -13.08 4.64 -5.47
C ILE A 414 -14.12 3.57 -5.10
N GLU A 415 -15.41 3.80 -5.40
CA GLU A 415 -16.45 2.80 -5.20
C GLU A 415 -16.21 1.53 -6.03
N GLN A 416 -15.66 1.69 -7.25
CA GLN A 416 -15.31 0.55 -8.09
C GLN A 416 -14.09 -0.22 -7.56
N LEU A 417 -13.09 0.49 -7.04
CA LEU A 417 -11.93 -0.13 -6.41
C LEU A 417 -12.34 -0.92 -5.15
N GLN A 418 -13.20 -0.36 -4.31
CA GLN A 418 -13.71 -1.07 -3.12
C GLN A 418 -14.45 -2.37 -3.49
N ARG A 419 -15.23 -2.37 -4.58
CA ARG A 419 -15.85 -3.61 -5.09
C ARG A 419 -14.83 -4.65 -5.54
N ASP A 420 -13.67 -4.24 -6.05
CA ASP A 420 -12.59 -5.18 -6.39
C ASP A 420 -11.90 -5.74 -5.16
N MET A 421 -11.72 -4.90 -4.14
CA MET A 421 -11.17 -5.32 -2.86
C MET A 421 -12.08 -6.37 -2.23
N GLU A 422 -13.39 -6.14 -2.19
CA GLU A 422 -14.38 -7.13 -1.72
C GLU A 422 -14.22 -8.48 -2.44
N LYS A 423 -14.22 -8.48 -3.78
CA LYS A 423 -14.01 -9.69 -4.59
C LYS A 423 -12.67 -10.37 -4.33
N THR A 424 -11.61 -9.58 -4.15
CA THR A 424 -10.28 -10.09 -3.85
C THR A 424 -10.31 -10.83 -2.50
N TYR A 425 -10.81 -10.20 -1.44
CA TYR A 425 -10.93 -10.84 -0.13
C TYR A 425 -11.80 -12.09 -0.17
N GLU A 426 -12.95 -12.04 -0.86
CA GLU A 426 -13.84 -13.19 -1.06
C GLU A 426 -13.12 -14.36 -1.75
N ALA A 427 -12.31 -14.10 -2.78
CA ALA A 427 -11.53 -15.14 -3.45
C ALA A 427 -10.54 -15.83 -2.50
N PHE A 428 -10.07 -15.16 -1.45
CA PHE A 428 -9.23 -15.74 -0.39
C PHE A 428 -10.03 -16.34 0.78
N ASN A 429 -11.36 -16.40 0.69
CA ASN A 429 -12.27 -16.77 1.79
C ASN A 429 -12.09 -15.87 3.03
N GLN A 430 -11.80 -14.59 2.81
CA GLN A 430 -11.64 -13.58 3.86
C GLN A 430 -12.68 -12.48 3.68
N SER A 431 -12.89 -11.69 4.74
CA SER A 431 -13.69 -10.47 4.66
C SER A 431 -12.77 -9.27 4.54
N MET A 432 -13.15 -8.32 3.69
CA MET A 432 -12.48 -7.03 3.64
C MET A 432 -12.51 -6.36 5.03
N PRO A 433 -11.41 -5.77 5.52
CA PRO A 433 -11.38 -5.08 6.81
C PRO A 433 -12.52 -4.05 6.91
N ALA A 434 -13.18 -3.96 8.08
CA ALA A 434 -14.43 -3.21 8.29
C ALA A 434 -14.37 -1.67 8.08
N ALA A 435 -13.26 -1.15 7.58
CA ALA A 435 -13.11 0.23 7.16
C ALA A 435 -13.35 0.28 5.63
N GLY A 436 -14.63 0.45 5.25
CA GLY A 436 -15.04 0.39 3.84
C GLY A 436 -16.54 0.59 3.55
N LYS A 437 -17.36 1.01 4.51
CA LYS A 437 -18.73 1.46 4.18
C LYS A 437 -18.69 2.94 3.83
N SER A 438 -18.45 3.23 2.55
CA SER A 438 -18.78 4.54 1.97
C SER A 438 -20.20 4.95 2.42
N PRO A 439 -20.50 6.24 2.64
CA PRO A 439 -21.81 6.71 3.13
C PRO A 439 -23.04 6.27 2.32
N GLY A 440 -22.86 5.62 1.17
CA GLY A 440 -23.92 5.08 0.31
C GLY A 440 -24.27 3.60 0.52
N ASN A 441 -23.51 2.82 1.30
CA ASN A 441 -23.71 1.37 1.40
C ASN A 441 -24.37 0.95 2.73
N GLN A 442 -25.38 1.71 3.17
CA GLN A 442 -26.38 1.15 4.09
C GLN A 442 -27.29 0.21 3.28
N PRO A 443 -27.55 -1.03 3.75
CA PRO A 443 -28.51 -1.89 3.09
C PRO A 443 -29.87 -1.20 3.09
N LYS A 444 -30.36 -0.85 1.89
CA LYS A 444 -31.79 -0.62 1.67
C LYS A 444 -32.48 -1.97 1.83
N ASN A 445 -32.78 -2.37 3.07
CA ASN A 445 -33.82 -3.34 3.42
C ASN A 445 -33.92 -3.49 4.94
N ALA A 446 -34.66 -2.55 5.54
CA ALA A 446 -35.60 -2.88 6.61
C ALA A 446 -36.87 -2.09 6.31
N ALA A 447 -37.58 -2.50 5.26
CA ALA A 447 -38.93 -2.06 5.03
C ALA A 447 -39.77 -2.50 6.23
N SER A 448 -40.26 -1.52 6.98
CA SER A 448 -41.31 -1.70 7.97
C SER A 448 -42.59 -2.10 7.24
N SER A 449 -42.86 -3.41 7.16
CA SER A 449 -44.16 -3.93 6.74
C SER A 449 -44.79 -4.75 7.86
N ILE A 450 -45.50 -4.07 8.77
CA ILE A 450 -46.76 -4.60 9.30
C ILE A 450 -47.76 -3.45 9.19
N SER A 451 -48.75 -3.66 8.33
CA SER A 451 -49.84 -2.74 8.05
C SER A 451 -51.13 -3.35 8.61
N GLN A 452 -52.06 -2.45 8.97
CA GLN A 452 -53.52 -2.66 9.15
C GLN A 452 -53.96 -3.34 10.47
N HIS A 453 -54.99 -2.92 11.22
CA HIS A 453 -56.18 -2.10 10.93
C HIS A 453 -56.90 -1.63 12.24
N LEU A 454 -57.44 -0.39 12.22
CA LEU A 454 -58.71 0.15 12.80
C LEU A 454 -58.94 0.29 14.33
N PRO A 455 -59.87 1.15 14.83
CA PRO A 455 -60.46 2.39 14.29
C PRO A 455 -60.48 3.60 15.28
N ALA A 456 -60.87 4.77 14.76
CA ALA A 456 -61.13 6.01 15.50
C ALA A 456 -62.59 6.09 16.04
N THR A 457 -62.77 6.50 17.30
CA THR A 457 -63.97 7.21 17.81
C THR A 457 -63.65 7.92 19.15
N VAL A 458 -63.56 9.27 19.18
CA VAL A 458 -64.50 10.26 19.80
C VAL A 458 -64.59 10.24 21.34
N VAL A 459 -64.21 11.34 22.02
CA VAL A 459 -65.04 12.26 22.86
C VAL A 459 -64.18 13.17 23.78
N LEU A 460 -64.61 14.44 23.81
CA LEU A 460 -64.33 15.63 24.61
C LEU A 460 -63.79 15.50 26.06
N GLY A 461 -63.10 16.57 26.52
CA GLY A 461 -63.39 17.12 27.86
C GLY A 461 -62.28 17.89 28.59
N THR A 462 -62.19 19.21 28.33
CA THR A 462 -62.12 20.30 29.34
C THR A 462 -61.14 20.31 30.53
N ILE A 463 -60.42 21.46 30.64
CA ILE A 463 -60.29 22.39 31.80
C ILE A 463 -58.87 22.68 32.37
N ALA A 464 -58.61 23.99 32.37
CA ALA A 464 -57.83 24.85 33.27
C ALA A 464 -56.28 24.78 33.37
N ALA A 465 -55.71 25.88 32.87
CA ALA A 465 -54.64 26.70 33.43
C ALA A 465 -54.30 26.52 34.93
N VAL A 466 -53.01 26.56 35.26
CA VAL A 466 -52.39 27.47 36.28
C VAL A 466 -50.88 27.65 35.95
N LEU A 467 -50.58 28.81 35.39
CA LEU A 467 -49.51 29.79 35.71
C LEU A 467 -48.62 29.52 36.96
N ILE A 468 -47.28 29.57 36.83
CA ILE A 468 -46.42 30.65 37.38
C ILE A 468 -44.92 30.32 37.25
N GLN A 469 -44.23 31.35 36.80
CA GLN A 469 -42.81 31.54 36.58
C GLN A 469 -42.27 32.41 37.73
N MET A 470 -41.08 32.08 38.24
CA MET A 470 -40.04 32.96 38.83
C MET A 470 -40.38 34.04 39.89
N GLY A 471 -39.50 34.17 40.90
CA GLY A 471 -39.03 35.49 41.32
C GLY A 471 -38.99 35.78 42.83
N PHE A 472 -37.76 35.89 43.33
CA PHE A 472 -37.27 36.69 44.46
C PHE A 472 -38.18 37.82 44.98
N ALA A 473 -38.42 37.81 46.30
CA ALA A 473 -38.09 38.86 47.26
C ALA A 473 -38.27 38.30 48.68
#